data_AF-A0A3G6RLI3-F1
#
_entry.id   AF-A0A3G6RLI3-F1
#
_cell.length_a   1.000
_cell.length_b   1.000
_cell.length_c   1.000
_cell.angle_alpha   90.00
_cell.angle_beta   90.00
_cell.angle_gamma   90.00
#
_symmetry.space_group_name_H-M   'P 1'
#
loop_
_entity.id
_entity.type
_entity.pdbx_description
1 polymer ?
#
loop_
_entity_poly.entity_id
_entity_poly.type
_entity_poly.pdbx_seq_one_letter_code
_entity_poly.pdbx_strand_id
1 'polypeptide(L)'
;METNAYNQKLNRYVLNDHVVFTGFSSFKDAEDCAAKKGGALVEVGFKDGNDNPEITDEAGLIEKKLHYYVYAGDEYKFIHSSDPGFRKYAEELQKIKAKNDKTSPDERYFANFEIENIEDPIIVLKNDQFQSVTSRERSKYLKHARVYELGVSLPKS
;
A
#
# COMPACT_ATOMS: atom_id res chain seq x y z
N MET A 1 -14.94 0.48 -16.40
CA MET A 1 -14.01 0.75 -15.28
C MET A 1 -14.83 1.28 -14.13
N GLU A 2 -14.65 0.77 -12.91
CA GLU A 2 -15.44 1.18 -11.75
C GLU A 2 -14.64 2.14 -10.87
N THR A 3 -15.27 3.25 -10.48
CA THR A 3 -14.74 4.26 -9.56
C THR A 3 -15.51 4.19 -8.23
N ASN A 4 -14.81 4.33 -7.10
CA ASN A 4 -15.46 4.47 -5.78
C ASN A 4 -16.08 5.87 -5.60
N ALA A 5 -16.64 6.13 -4.43
CA ALA A 5 -17.25 7.42 -4.07
C ALA A 5 -16.28 8.62 -4.11
N TYR A 6 -14.98 8.38 -4.30
CA TYR A 6 -13.90 9.37 -4.34
C TYR A 6 -13.22 9.45 -5.73
N ASN A 7 -13.82 8.92 -6.79
CA ASN A 7 -13.21 8.82 -8.13
C ASN A 7 -11.90 8.01 -8.19
N GLN A 8 -11.60 7.23 -7.15
CA GLN A 8 -10.42 6.37 -7.10
C GLN A 8 -10.67 5.13 -7.97
N LYS A 9 -9.70 4.80 -8.82
CA LYS A 9 -9.74 3.59 -9.65
C LYS A 9 -9.45 2.39 -8.75
N LEU A 10 -10.44 1.53 -8.56
CA LEU A 10 -10.24 0.27 -7.85
C LEU A 10 -9.69 -0.80 -8.80
N ASN A 11 -8.80 -1.64 -8.29
CA ASN A 11 -8.37 -2.84 -9.00
C ASN A 11 -9.49 -3.87 -8.95
N ARG A 12 -9.77 -4.55 -10.06
CA ARG A 12 -10.83 -5.55 -10.16
C ARG A 12 -10.24 -6.89 -10.56
N TYR A 13 -10.41 -7.88 -9.69
CA TYR A 13 -9.94 -9.24 -9.88
C TYR A 13 -11.13 -10.19 -10.01
N VAL A 14 -11.04 -11.11 -10.96
CA VAL A 14 -12.08 -12.12 -11.21
C VAL A 14 -11.56 -13.45 -10.69
N LEU A 15 -12.04 -13.86 -9.51
CA LEU A 15 -11.79 -15.19 -8.94
C LEU A 15 -12.88 -16.15 -9.42
N ASN A 16 -12.83 -17.44 -9.07
CA ASN A 16 -13.78 -18.44 -9.60
C ASN A 16 -15.25 -18.03 -9.41
N ASP A 17 -15.68 -17.82 -8.17
CA ASP A 17 -17.08 -17.53 -7.82
C ASP A 17 -17.33 -16.09 -7.38
N HIS A 18 -16.28 -15.26 -7.35
CA HIS A 18 -16.32 -13.91 -6.81
C HIS A 18 -15.58 -12.90 -7.69
N VAL A 19 -15.99 -11.65 -7.57
CA VAL A 19 -15.23 -10.49 -8.05
C VAL A 19 -14.71 -9.77 -6.83
N VAL A 20 -13.41 -9.54 -6.78
CA VAL A 20 -12.76 -8.82 -5.68
C VAL A 20 -12.26 -7.47 -6.17
N PHE A 21 -12.61 -6.43 -5.44
CA PHE A 21 -12.10 -5.08 -5.64
C PHE A 21 -11.05 -4.76 -4.58
N THR A 22 -9.91 -4.18 -4.96
CA THR A 22 -8.88 -3.69 -4.03
C THR A 22 -8.43 -2.27 -4.41
N GLY A 23 -7.42 -1.72 -3.71
CA GLY A 23 -6.91 -0.38 -3.95
C GLY A 23 -7.65 0.72 -3.16
N PHE A 24 -8.31 0.36 -2.05
CA PHE A 24 -8.99 1.33 -1.18
C PHE A 24 -7.99 2.22 -0.43
N SER A 25 -8.29 3.52 -0.34
CA SER A 25 -7.46 4.49 0.39
C SER A 25 -7.54 4.36 1.92
N SER A 26 -8.60 3.73 2.43
CA SER A 26 -8.80 3.53 3.87
C SER A 26 -9.72 2.35 4.15
N PHE A 27 -9.72 1.89 5.41
CA PHE A 27 -10.65 0.86 5.86
C PHE A 27 -12.11 1.29 5.66
N LYS A 28 -12.39 2.58 5.96
CA LYS A 28 -13.74 3.13 5.87
C LYS A 28 -14.26 3.15 4.44
N ASP A 29 -13.40 3.45 3.48
CA ASP A 29 -13.75 3.48 2.06
C ASP A 29 -14.14 2.09 1.54
N ALA A 30 -13.43 1.05 1.97
CA ALA A 30 -13.80 -0.34 1.68
C ALA A 30 -15.13 -0.74 2.34
N GLU A 31 -15.33 -0.36 3.61
CA GLU A 31 -16.57 -0.64 4.35
C GLU A 31 -17.79 0.01 3.67
N ASP A 32 -17.67 1.27 3.27
CA ASP A 32 -18.73 2.00 2.56
C ASP A 32 -19.00 1.40 1.17
N CYS A 33 -17.96 0.92 0.48
CA CYS A 33 -18.09 0.24 -0.80
C CYS A 33 -18.82 -1.11 -0.65
N ALA A 34 -18.45 -1.92 0.35
CA ALA A 34 -19.11 -3.18 0.67
C ALA A 34 -20.60 -2.96 0.96
N ALA A 35 -20.94 -1.98 1.81
CA ALA A 35 -22.32 -1.65 2.15
C ALA A 35 -23.14 -1.20 0.93
N LYS A 36 -22.55 -0.38 0.04
CA LYS A 36 -23.22 0.12 -1.17
C LYS A 36 -23.45 -0.96 -2.23
N LYS A 37 -22.51 -1.88 -2.40
CA LYS A 37 -22.54 -2.92 -3.43
C LYS A 37 -23.15 -4.25 -2.94
N GLY A 38 -23.45 -4.37 -1.65
CA GLY A 38 -23.92 -5.63 -1.04
C GLY A 38 -22.81 -6.69 -0.98
N GLY A 39 -21.56 -6.26 -0.82
CA GLY A 39 -20.38 -7.12 -0.75
C GLY A 39 -19.93 -7.41 0.68
N ALA A 40 -18.90 -8.25 0.78
CA ALA A 40 -18.22 -8.56 2.04
C ALA A 40 -16.80 -7.98 2.05
N LEU A 41 -16.36 -7.46 3.20
CA LEU A 41 -14.95 -7.14 3.41
C LEU A 41 -14.14 -8.43 3.45
N VAL A 42 -13.07 -8.46 2.67
CA VAL A 42 -12.11 -9.56 2.61
C VAL A 42 -10.71 -9.00 2.66
N GLU A 43 -9.76 -9.78 3.16
CA GLU A 43 -8.34 -9.47 2.98
C GLU A 43 -7.82 -10.25 1.76
N VAL A 44 -6.93 -9.58 1.01
CA VAL A 44 -6.37 -10.09 -0.24
C VAL A 44 -4.85 -10.06 -0.14
N GLY A 45 -4.21 -11.22 -0.28
CA GLY A 45 -2.77 -11.37 -0.30
C GLY A 45 -2.22 -11.47 -1.73
N PHE A 46 -1.06 -10.84 -1.95
CA PHE A 46 -0.18 -10.97 -3.11
C PHE A 46 1.16 -11.48 -2.60
N LYS A 47 1.43 -12.77 -2.75
CA LYS A 47 2.48 -13.48 -1.98
C LYS A 47 3.63 -14.04 -2.82
N ASP A 48 3.50 -14.01 -4.14
CA ASP A 48 4.41 -14.66 -5.09
C ASP A 48 5.30 -13.66 -5.85
N GLY A 49 5.27 -12.37 -5.48
CA GLY A 49 5.96 -11.32 -6.21
C GLY A 49 5.28 -10.98 -7.54
N ASN A 50 3.99 -11.25 -7.67
CA ASN A 50 3.18 -10.92 -8.84
C ASN A 50 1.78 -10.44 -8.43
N ASP A 51 1.02 -9.88 -9.38
CA ASP A 51 -0.34 -9.40 -9.17
C ASP A 51 -1.38 -10.55 -9.20
N ASN A 52 -1.14 -11.57 -8.37
CA ASN A 52 -1.98 -12.76 -8.23
C ASN A 52 -2.71 -12.71 -6.88
N PRO A 53 -3.96 -12.24 -6.83
CA PRO A 53 -4.70 -12.05 -5.59
C PRO A 53 -5.20 -13.38 -5.01
N GLU A 54 -5.05 -13.55 -3.70
CA GLU A 54 -5.62 -14.64 -2.93
C GLU A 54 -6.43 -14.10 -1.75
N ILE A 55 -7.67 -14.56 -1.55
CA ILE A 55 -8.43 -14.21 -0.33
C ILE A 55 -7.79 -14.91 0.85
N THR A 56 -7.51 -14.16 1.93
CA THR A 56 -6.79 -14.65 3.11
C THR A 56 -7.16 -13.84 4.35
N ASP A 57 -6.71 -14.29 5.53
CA ASP A 57 -6.85 -13.61 6.83
C ASP A 57 -5.51 -13.50 7.59
N GLU A 58 -4.38 -13.76 6.91
CA GLU A 58 -3.05 -13.91 7.51
C GLU A 58 -2.54 -12.63 8.20
N ALA A 59 -2.81 -11.44 7.61
CA ALA A 59 -2.37 -10.16 8.14
C ALA A 59 -3.35 -9.57 9.16
N GLY A 60 -4.57 -10.09 9.25
CA GLY A 60 -5.62 -9.61 10.16
C GLY A 60 -6.00 -8.15 9.88
N LEU A 61 -6.06 -7.73 8.61
CA LEU A 61 -6.34 -6.34 8.22
C LEU A 61 -7.67 -5.86 8.78
N ILE A 62 -8.69 -6.71 8.75
CA ILE A 62 -10.05 -6.38 9.20
C ILE A 62 -10.08 -6.11 10.70
N GLU A 63 -9.49 -7.01 11.49
CA GLU A 63 -9.43 -6.88 12.95
C GLU A 63 -8.66 -5.63 13.38
N LYS A 64 -7.54 -5.36 12.68
CA LYS A 64 -6.68 -4.20 12.93
C LYS A 64 -7.22 -2.89 12.35
N LYS A 65 -8.31 -2.94 11.58
CA LYS A 65 -8.87 -1.81 10.80
C LYS A 65 -7.84 -1.15 9.88
N LEU A 66 -6.99 -1.97 9.28
CA LEU A 66 -5.99 -1.56 8.30
C LEU A 66 -6.50 -1.84 6.88
N HIS A 67 -6.04 -1.06 5.91
CA HIS A 67 -6.37 -1.24 4.50
C HIS A 67 -5.21 -1.81 3.69
N TYR A 68 -4.01 -1.82 4.27
CA TYR A 68 -2.78 -2.19 3.60
C TYR A 68 -1.74 -2.66 4.62
N TYR A 69 -1.00 -3.71 4.28
CA TYR A 69 0.12 -4.21 5.06
C TYR A 69 1.12 -4.94 4.17
N VAL A 70 2.40 -4.92 4.53
CA VAL A 70 3.44 -5.71 3.86
C VAL A 70 4.29 -6.41 4.90
N TYR A 71 4.54 -7.69 4.67
CA TYR A 71 5.49 -8.48 5.43
C TYR A 71 6.61 -8.98 4.52
N ALA A 72 7.87 -8.69 4.85
CA ALA A 72 9.02 -9.18 4.08
C ALA A 72 10.14 -9.76 4.96
N GLY A 73 9.81 -10.15 6.20
CA GLY A 73 10.75 -10.48 7.27
C GLY A 73 10.77 -9.42 8.37
N ASP A 74 11.17 -9.81 9.57
CA ASP A 74 11.14 -8.96 10.78
C ASP A 74 12.14 -7.80 10.70
N GLU A 75 13.17 -7.93 9.84
CA GLU A 75 14.11 -6.86 9.57
C GLU A 75 13.50 -5.73 8.72
N TYR A 76 12.40 -5.98 8.00
CA TYR A 76 11.80 -5.01 7.09
C TYR A 76 10.62 -4.27 7.72
N LYS A 77 10.54 -2.97 7.46
CA LYS A 77 9.37 -2.14 7.81
C LYS A 77 8.91 -1.35 6.60
N PHE A 78 7.61 -1.42 6.33
CA PHE A 78 6.97 -0.68 5.24
C PHE A 78 6.06 0.38 5.86
N ILE A 79 6.42 1.64 5.68
CA ILE A 79 5.66 2.78 6.21
C ILE A 79 4.88 3.38 5.06
N HIS A 80 3.58 3.18 5.08
CA HIS A 80 2.66 3.68 4.06
C HIS A 80 2.34 5.16 4.25
N SER A 81 2.03 5.88 3.18
CA SER A 81 1.71 7.33 3.17
C SER A 81 0.63 7.75 4.19
N SER A 82 -0.32 6.86 4.47
CA SER A 82 -1.41 7.05 5.44
C SER A 82 -1.02 6.75 6.89
N ASP A 83 0.19 6.23 7.14
CA ASP A 83 0.71 6.02 8.49
C ASP A 83 1.11 7.38 9.11
N PRO A 84 0.69 7.69 10.35
CA PRO A 84 1.07 8.94 11.03
C PRO A 84 2.59 9.16 11.12
N GLY A 85 3.37 8.09 11.18
CA GLY A 85 4.82 8.09 11.21
C GLY A 85 5.47 8.42 9.87
N PHE A 86 4.75 8.34 8.74
CA PHE A 86 5.28 8.57 7.41
C PHE A 86 5.91 9.95 7.26
N ARG A 87 5.18 11.01 7.65
CA ARG A 87 5.65 12.39 7.51
C ARG A 87 6.94 12.63 8.29
N LYS A 88 7.02 12.13 9.52
CA LYS A 88 8.21 12.24 10.36
C LYS A 88 9.40 11.54 9.70
N TYR A 89 9.18 10.35 9.15
CA TYR A 89 10.23 9.60 8.46
C TYR A 89 10.67 10.29 7.17
N ALA A 90 9.74 10.78 6.37
CA ALA A 90 10.04 11.53 5.15
C ALA A 90 10.90 12.77 5.43
N GLU A 91 10.57 13.53 6.49
CA GLU A 91 11.36 14.69 6.93
C GLU A 91 12.78 14.28 7.39
N GLU A 92 12.94 13.15 8.09
CA GLU A 92 14.25 12.64 8.49
C GLU A 92 15.09 12.17 7.29
N LEU A 93 14.47 11.51 6.30
CA LEU A 93 15.14 11.12 5.05
C LEU A 93 15.69 12.33 4.30
N GLN A 94 14.94 13.43 4.24
CA GLN A 94 15.39 14.68 3.64
C GLN A 94 16.61 15.25 4.39
N LYS A 95 16.60 15.20 5.73
CA LYS A 95 17.74 15.67 6.54
C LYS A 95 18.98 14.81 6.35
N ILE A 96 18.83 13.48 6.27
CA ILE A 96 19.95 12.55 6.07
C ILE A 96 20.58 12.76 4.69
N LYS A 97 19.75 12.83 3.62
CA LYS A 97 20.22 13.15 2.27
C LYS A 97 20.97 14.50 2.27
N ALA A 98 20.35 15.56 2.78
CA ALA A 98 20.97 16.90 2.83
C ALA A 98 22.27 17.00 3.68
N LYS A 99 22.55 16.03 4.56
CA LYS A 99 23.79 15.96 5.33
C LYS A 99 24.89 15.15 4.64
N ASN A 100 24.52 14.08 3.94
CA ASN A 100 25.45 13.24 3.21
C ASN A 100 25.90 13.87 1.89
N ASP A 101 25.06 14.75 1.36
CA ASP A 101 25.32 15.51 0.16
C ASP A 101 25.91 16.89 0.50
N LYS A 102 27.08 17.20 -0.07
CA LYS A 102 27.57 18.58 -0.20
C LYS A 102 26.82 19.34 -1.32
N THR A 103 25.57 19.02 -1.61
CA THR A 103 24.90 19.50 -2.82
C THR A 103 24.00 20.70 -2.59
N SER A 104 23.84 21.46 -3.67
CA SER A 104 23.21 22.77 -3.71
C SER A 104 21.71 22.68 -3.37
N PRO A 105 21.06 23.81 -3.06
CA PRO A 105 19.62 23.87 -2.76
C PRO A 105 18.71 23.15 -3.78
N ASP A 106 19.16 22.99 -5.03
CA ASP A 106 18.40 22.37 -6.12
C ASP A 106 18.19 20.86 -5.91
N GLU A 107 19.18 20.13 -5.37
CA GLU A 107 19.07 18.68 -5.14
C GLU A 107 18.10 18.31 -4.01
N ARG A 108 17.93 19.21 -3.03
CA ARG A 108 16.92 19.06 -1.98
C ARG A 108 15.51 19.11 -2.54
N TYR A 109 15.29 19.87 -3.62
CA TYR A 109 14.01 19.95 -4.33
C TYR A 109 13.70 18.63 -5.06
N PHE A 110 14.68 17.98 -5.67
CA PHE A 110 14.48 16.72 -6.40
C PHE A 110 14.10 15.55 -5.48
N ALA A 111 14.64 15.47 -4.27
CA ALA A 111 14.25 14.42 -3.31
C ALA A 111 12.80 14.56 -2.82
N ASN A 112 12.31 15.80 -2.64
CA ASN A 112 10.89 16.04 -2.37
C ASN A 112 10.05 15.65 -3.59
N PHE A 113 10.52 16.01 -4.79
CA PHE A 113 9.86 15.65 -6.03
C PHE A 113 9.75 14.13 -6.22
N GLU A 114 10.76 13.33 -5.86
CA GLU A 114 10.68 11.86 -6.00
C GLU A 114 9.57 11.23 -5.14
N ILE A 115 9.38 11.65 -3.89
CA ILE A 115 8.32 11.11 -3.02
C ILE A 115 6.95 11.69 -3.42
N GLU A 116 6.89 12.98 -3.75
CA GLU A 116 5.64 13.67 -4.13
C GLU A 116 5.06 13.20 -5.47
N ASN A 117 5.88 12.68 -6.39
CA ASN A 117 5.43 12.16 -7.69
C ASN A 117 5.12 10.66 -7.68
N ILE A 118 5.42 9.94 -6.60
CA ILE A 118 5.03 8.53 -6.47
C ILE A 118 3.58 8.48 -5.98
N GLU A 119 2.71 7.91 -6.80
CA GLU A 119 1.34 7.60 -6.38
C GLU A 119 1.39 6.55 -5.27
N ASP A 120 0.78 6.90 -4.14
CA ASP A 120 0.70 6.09 -2.93
C ASP A 120 2.06 5.57 -2.40
N PRO A 121 2.93 6.49 -1.90
CA PRO A 121 4.31 6.19 -1.58
C PRO A 121 4.44 5.37 -0.29
N ILE A 122 5.46 4.51 -0.28
CA ILE A 122 5.83 3.65 0.83
C ILE A 122 7.33 3.77 1.08
N ILE A 123 7.71 4.08 2.31
CA ILE A 123 9.10 4.05 2.76
C ILE A 123 9.44 2.63 3.21
N VAL A 124 10.53 2.07 2.69
CA VAL A 124 11.05 0.76 3.07
C VAL A 124 12.28 0.93 3.92
N LEU A 125 12.24 0.35 5.12
CA LEU A 125 13.36 0.26 6.04
C LEU A 125 13.82 -1.18 6.17
N LYS A 126 15.12 -1.37 6.38
CA LYS A 126 15.72 -2.63 6.78
C LYS A 126 16.60 -2.40 8.01
N ASN A 127 16.36 -3.14 9.09
CA ASN A 127 17.02 -2.95 10.38
C ASN A 127 16.99 -1.49 10.85
N ASP A 128 15.81 -0.84 10.73
CA ASP A 128 15.60 0.58 11.05
C ASP A 128 16.44 1.58 10.25
N GLN A 129 17.07 1.14 9.16
CA GLN A 129 17.79 1.98 8.22
C GLN A 129 17.00 2.13 6.92
N PHE A 130 17.03 3.34 6.35
CA PHE A 130 16.42 3.60 5.05
C PHE A 130 17.01 2.69 3.98
N GLN A 131 16.13 2.02 3.23
CA GLN A 131 16.54 1.22 2.09
C GLN A 131 16.06 1.80 0.77
N SER A 132 14.77 2.12 0.64
CA SER A 132 14.19 2.66 -0.60
C SER A 132 12.83 3.31 -0.39
N VAL A 133 12.31 3.96 -1.43
CA VAL A 133 10.91 4.35 -1.56
C VAL A 133 10.29 3.53 -2.68
N THR A 134 9.09 3.01 -2.46
CA THR A 134 8.30 2.28 -3.45
C THR A 134 6.85 2.79 -3.44
N SER A 135 5.95 2.18 -4.21
CA SER A 135 4.51 2.41 -4.12
C SER A 135 3.78 1.15 -3.68
N ARG A 136 2.51 1.30 -3.29
CA ARG A 136 1.59 0.17 -3.03
C ARG A 136 1.57 -0.82 -4.19
N GLU A 137 1.41 -0.35 -5.41
CA GLU A 137 1.35 -1.24 -6.58
C GLU A 137 2.69 -1.93 -6.85
N ARG A 138 3.81 -1.21 -6.69
CA ARG A 138 5.15 -1.78 -6.93
C ARG A 138 5.57 -2.78 -5.85
N SER A 139 5.04 -2.68 -4.63
CA SER A 139 5.39 -3.60 -3.55
C SER A 139 4.95 -5.04 -3.84
N LYS A 140 3.85 -5.24 -4.59
CA LYS A 140 3.35 -6.56 -5.01
C LYS A 140 4.38 -7.38 -5.80
N TYR A 141 5.30 -6.69 -6.48
CA TYR A 141 6.34 -7.31 -7.30
C TYR A 141 7.65 -7.59 -6.55
N LEU A 142 7.71 -7.29 -5.25
CA LEU A 142 8.85 -7.65 -4.41
C LEU A 142 8.76 -9.14 -4.06
N LYS A 143 9.58 -9.98 -4.71
CA LYS A 143 9.56 -11.45 -4.56
C LYS A 143 9.70 -12.00 -3.13
N HIS A 144 10.21 -11.19 -2.20
CA HIS A 144 10.41 -11.56 -0.80
C HIS A 144 9.34 -10.96 0.12
N ALA A 145 8.42 -10.16 -0.42
CA ALA A 145 7.35 -9.52 0.31
C ALA A 145 6.02 -10.22 0.06
N ARG A 146 5.21 -10.31 1.11
CA ARG A 146 3.81 -10.65 1.09
C ARG A 146 3.03 -9.36 1.32
N VAL A 147 2.29 -8.95 0.31
CA VAL A 147 1.51 -7.71 0.34
C VAL A 147 0.07 -8.08 0.61
N TYR A 148 -0.56 -7.36 1.52
CA TYR A 148 -1.94 -7.57 1.91
C TYR A 148 -2.71 -6.28 1.71
N GLU A 149 -3.83 -6.37 1.00
CA GLU A 149 -4.76 -5.27 0.77
C GLU A 149 -6.14 -5.64 1.29
N LEU A 150 -6.84 -4.66 1.86
CA LEU A 150 -8.25 -4.80 2.12
C LEU A 150 -9.01 -4.76 0.80
N GLY A 151 -9.97 -5.66 0.65
CA GLY A 151 -10.80 -5.80 -0.53
C GLY A 151 -12.29 -5.90 -0.22
N VAL A 152 -13.09 -5.76 -1.27
CA VAL A 152 -14.53 -6.02 -1.25
C VAL A 152 -14.83 -7.15 -2.22
N SER A 153 -15.39 -8.25 -1.72
CA SER A 153 -15.82 -9.40 -2.50
C SER A 153 -17.31 -9.30 -2.83
N LEU A 154 -17.63 -9.49 -4.11
CA LEU A 154 -19.00 -9.66 -4.60
C LEU A 154 -19.15 -11.07 -5.19
N PRO A 155 -20.26 -11.78 -4.93
CA PRO A 155 -20.55 -13.02 -5.65
C PRO A 155 -20.72 -12.73 -7.15
N LYS A 156 -20.23 -13.62 -8.00
CA LYS A 156 -20.58 -13.58 -9.42
C LYS A 156 -22.06 -13.93 -9.59
N SER A 157 -22.77 -13.12 -10.38
CA SER A 157 -24.12 -13.43 -10.86
C SER A 157 -24.08 -14.43 -12.01
#